data_AF-A0A3A0G3Y0-F1
#
_entry.id   AF-A0A3A0G3Y0-F1
#
_cell.length_a   1.000
_cell.length_b   1.000
_cell.length_c   1.000
_cell.angle_alpha   90.00
_cell.angle_beta   90.00
_cell.angle_gamma   90.00
#
_symmetry.space_group_name_H-M   'P 1'
#
loop_
_entity.id
_entity.type
_entity.pdbx_description
1 polymer ?
#
loop_
_entity_poly.entity_id
_entity_poly.type
_entity_poly.pdbx_seq_one_letter_code
_entity_poly.pdbx_strand_id
1 'polypeptide(L)' 'MWFERFNIIVQSLAREYMPAAWGPYNFSWTDIGITIGAFGWFGMWMTLFVKFFPAVAIMEIKEILPVPKRAAEEH' A
#
# COMPACT_ATOMS: atom_id res chain seq x y z
N MET A 1 -1.03 0.98 12.26
CA MET A 1 -0.76 -0.48 12.18
C MET A 1 0.72 -0.83 12.14
N TRP A 2 1.60 -0.07 11.44
CA TRP A 2 3.02 -0.42 11.39
C TRP A 2 3.69 -0.47 12.78
N PHE A 3 3.53 0.58 13.60
CA PHE A 3 4.06 0.61 14.97
C PHE A 3 3.50 -0.48 15.88
N GLU A 4 2.22 -0.84 15.70
CA GLU A 4 1.59 -1.95 16.43
C GLU A 4 2.31 -3.27 16.14
N ARG A 5 2.54 -3.58 14.85
CA ARG A 5 3.28 -4.77 14.43
C ARG A 5 4.74 -4.74 14.86
N PHE A 6 5.39 -3.58 14.75
CA PHE A 6 6.75 -3.40 15.21
C PHE A 6 6.88 -3.70 16.71
N ASN A 7 5.97 -3.18 17.53
CA ASN A 7 5.97 -3.39 18.98
C ASN A 7 5.73 -4.88 19.33
N ILE A 8 4.68 -5.49 18.76
CA ILE A 8 4.36 -6.91 19.00
C ILE A 8 5.55 -7.81 18.68
N ILE A 9 6.26 -7.57 17.58
CA ILE A 9 7.38 -8.43 17.17
C ILE A 9 8.63 -8.13 18.01
N VAL A 10 9.10 -6.87 18.02
CA VAL A 10 10.39 -6.53 18.60
C VAL A 10 10.40 -6.69 20.12
N GLN A 11 9.35 -6.26 20.81
CA GLN A 11 9.31 -6.36 22.28
C GLN A 11 9.14 -7.80 22.75
N SER A 12 8.36 -8.62 22.02
CA SER A 12 8.19 -10.02 22.36
C SER A 12 9.48 -10.83 22.20
N LEU A 13 10.31 -10.50 21.20
CA LEU A 13 11.61 -11.16 20.98
C LEU A 13 12.74 -10.58 21.83
N ALA A 14 12.62 -9.33 22.32
CA ALA A 14 13.68 -8.72 23.13
C ALA A 14 13.90 -9.43 24.48
N ARG A 15 12.87 -10.12 25.00
CA ARG A 15 12.94 -10.89 26.24
C ARG A 15 12.29 -12.27 26.09
N GLU A 16 13.10 -13.23 25.66
CA GLU A 16 12.69 -14.62 25.54
C GLU A 16 12.99 -15.45 26.80
N TYR A 17 12.68 -16.75 26.75
CA TYR A 17 12.83 -17.69 27.87
C TYR A 17 14.27 -17.83 28.41
N MET A 18 15.29 -17.63 27.57
CA MET A 18 16.70 -17.71 27.96
C MET A 18 17.29 -16.32 28.22
N PRO A 19 17.64 -15.96 29.47
CA PRO A 19 18.15 -14.63 29.80
C PRO A 19 19.47 -14.25 29.10
N ALA A 20 20.29 -15.24 28.75
CA ALA A 20 21.56 -15.01 28.04
C ALA A 20 21.38 -14.53 26.60
N ALA A 21 20.20 -14.73 25.99
CA ALA A 21 19.90 -14.34 24.62
C ALA A 21 19.19 -12.98 24.51
N TRP A 22 18.97 -12.29 25.63
CA TRP A 22 18.31 -11.00 25.63
C TRP A 22 19.16 -9.95 24.92
N GLY A 23 18.52 -9.19 24.04
CA GLY A 23 19.19 -8.14 23.28
C GLY A 23 18.19 -7.15 22.71
N PRO A 24 18.51 -5.85 22.67
CA PRO A 24 17.69 -4.87 22.01
C PRO A 24 17.83 -4.99 20.48
N TYR A 25 16.76 -4.68 19.77
CA TYR A 25 16.84 -4.46 18.32
C TYR A 25 17.55 -3.13 18.04
N ASN A 26 18.58 -3.18 17.19
CA ASN A 26 19.34 -2.00 16.78
C ASN A 26 18.93 -1.62 15.36
N PHE A 27 18.40 -0.40 15.19
CA PHE A 27 18.05 0.11 13.88
C PHE A 27 19.31 0.37 13.05
N SER A 28 19.36 -0.23 11.87
CA SER A 28 20.33 0.10 10.84
C SER A 28 19.75 1.09 9.84
N TRP A 29 20.61 1.91 9.23
CA TRP A 29 20.25 2.76 8.09
C TRP A 29 19.65 1.94 6.92
N THR A 30 20.06 0.68 6.79
CA THR A 30 19.51 -0.24 5.80
C THR A 30 18.03 -0.55 6.06
N ASP A 31 17.60 -0.68 7.30
CA ASP A 31 16.21 -1.02 7.65
C ASP A 31 15.26 0.12 7.27
N ILE A 32 15.69 1.36 7.54
CA ILE A 32 14.95 2.56 7.18
C ILE A 32 14.92 2.72 5.65
N GLY A 33 16.08 2.52 5.00
CA GLY A 33 16.22 2.60 3.54
C GLY A 33 15.32 1.60 2.81
N ILE A 34 15.25 0.35 3.27
CA ILE A 34 14.37 -0.67 2.69
C ILE A 34 12.90 -0.32 2.95
N THR A 35 12.55 0.14 4.14
CA THR A 35 11.17 0.52 4.48
C THR A 35 10.68 1.67 3.59
N ILE A 36 11.46 2.74 3.47
CA ILE A 36 11.13 3.88 2.59
C ILE A 36 11.18 3.45 1.12
N GLY A 37 12.18 2.66 0.74
CA GLY A 37 12.34 2.10 -0.60
C GLY A 37 11.14 1.28 -1.03
N ALA A 38 10.52 0.51 -0.13
CA ALA A 38 9.30 -0.25 -0.42
C ALA A 38 8.11 0.67 -0.75
N PHE A 39 7.93 1.77 -0.03
CA PHE A 39 6.91 2.78 -0.36
C PHE A 39 7.19 3.46 -1.70
N GLY A 40 8.45 3.80 -1.97
CA GLY A 40 8.86 4.38 -3.25
C GLY A 40 8.66 3.42 -4.43
N TRP A 41 9.06 2.17 -4.27
CA TRP A 41 8.92 1.12 -5.28
C TRP A 41 7.45 0.85 -5.59
N PHE A 42 6.64 0.64 -4.56
CA PHE A 42 5.19 0.49 -4.72
C PHE A 42 4.56 1.74 -5.38
N GLY A 43 4.88 2.93 -4.88
CA GLY A 43 4.36 4.19 -5.40
C GLY A 43 4.74 4.44 -6.85
N MET A 44 5.98 4.13 -7.24
CA MET A 44 6.47 4.21 -8.62
C MET A 44 5.63 3.32 -9.54
N TRP A 45 5.50 2.04 -9.21
CA TRP A 45 4.74 1.10 -10.04
C TRP A 45 3.25 1.41 -10.07
N MET A 46 2.65 1.82 -8.95
CA MET A 46 1.26 2.26 -8.90
C MET A 46 1.01 3.50 -9.77
N THR A 47 1.92 4.47 -9.76
CA THR A 47 1.80 5.68 -10.59
C THR A 47 1.91 5.33 -12.08
N LEU A 48 2.85 4.44 -12.44
CA LEU A 48 2.96 3.94 -13.81
C LEU A 48 1.68 3.20 -14.23
N PHE A 49 1.12 2.37 -13.35
CA PHE A 49 -0.14 1.68 -13.61
C PHE A 49 -1.27 2.67 -13.90
N VAL A 50 -1.49 3.67 -13.04
CA VAL A 50 -2.53 4.70 -13.25
C VAL A 50 -2.29 5.54 -14.52
N LYS A 51 -1.03 5.73 -14.92
CA LYS A 51 -0.68 6.51 -16.11
C LYS A 51 -0.92 5.75 -17.42
N PHE A 52 -0.74 4.43 -17.41
CA PHE A 52 -0.82 3.59 -18.63
C PHE A 52 -2.12 2.80 -18.73
N PHE A 53 -2.77 2.49 -17.61
CA PHE A 53 -3.99 1.70 -17.54
C PHE A 53 -5.11 2.48 -16.85
N PRO A 54 -6.38 2.22 -17.20
CA PRO A 54 -7.51 2.83 -16.51
C PRO A 54 -7.56 2.37 -15.06
N ALA A 55 -7.50 3.32 -14.12
CA ALA A 55 -7.53 3.04 -12.69
C ALA A 55 -8.88 2.53 -12.18
N VAL A 56 -9.93 2.63 -12.99
CA VAL A 56 -11.29 2.18 -12.64
C VAL A 56 -11.83 1.26 -13.73
N ALA A 57 -12.62 0.27 -13.33
CA ALA A 57 -13.29 -0.66 -14.23
C ALA A 57 -14.37 0.07 -15.05
N ILE A 58 -14.03 0.47 -16.28
CA ILE A 58 -14.93 1.21 -17.18
C ILE A 58 -16.21 0.41 -17.51
N MET A 59 -16.11 -0.91 -17.56
CA MET A 59 -17.28 -1.78 -17.85
C MET A 59 -18.34 -1.69 -16.75
N GLU A 60 -17.93 -1.78 -15.49
CA GLU A 60 -18.84 -1.66 -14.35
C GLU A 60 -19.47 -0.26 -14.28
N ILE A 61 -18.68 0.80 -14.55
CA ILE A 61 -19.20 2.16 -14.60
C ILE A 61 -20.30 2.30 -15.68
N LYS A 62 -20.10 1.70 -16.86
CA LYS A 62 -21.06 1.80 -17.96
C LYS A 62 -22.40 1.12 -17.65
N GLU A 63 -22.42 0.07 -16.83
CA GLU A 63 -23.66 -0.60 -16.42
C GLU A 63 -24.50 0.25 -15.45
N ILE A 64 -23.83 1.07 -14.62
CA ILE A 64 -24.50 1.94 -13.65
C ILE A 64 -25.00 3.24 -14.33
N LEU A 65 -24.35 3.68 -15.41
CA LEU A 65 -24.70 4.93 -16.08
C LEU A 65 -26.02 4.83 -16.86
N PRO A 66 -26.90 5.86 -16.78
CA PRO A 66 -28.11 5.90 -17.57
C PRO A 66 -27.77 5.99 -19.07
N VAL A 67 -28.58 5.33 -19.90
CA VAL A 67 -28.40 5.32 -21.35
C VAL A 67 -28.46 6.77 -21.87
N PRO A 68 -27.44 7.23 -22.63
CA PRO A 68 -27.45 8.58 -23.18
C PRO A 68 -28.62 8.74 -24.15
N LYS A 69 -29.58 9.62 -23.81
CA LYS A 69 -30.68 9.99 -24.70
C LYS A 69 -30.18 11.07 -25.66
N ARG A 70 -30.30 10.83 -26.97
CA ARG A 70 -30.06 11.86 -27.99
C ARG A 70 -31.10 12.97 -27.78
N ALA A 71 -30.65 14.22 -27.65
CA ALA A 71 -31.57 15.36 -27.64
C ALA A 71 -32.36 15.32 -28.95
N ALA A 72 -33.69 15.32 -28.86
CA ALA A 72 -34.53 15.43 -30.05
C ALA A 72 -34.19 16.77 -30.71
N GLU A 73 -33.64 16.71 -31.92
CA GLU A 73 -33.50 17.89 -32.78
C GLU A 73 -34.93 18.34 -33.09
N GLU A 74 -35.36 19.44 -32.48
CA GLU A 74 -36.62 20.10 -32.83
C GLU A 74 -36.45 20.69 -34.24
N HIS A 75 -37.25 20.18 -35.18
CA HIS A 75 -37.38 20.67 -36.55
C HIS A 75 -38.28 21.91 -36.62
#